data_AF-A0A7S1D8S5-F1
#
_entry.id   AF-A0A7S1D8S5-F1
#
_cell.length_a   1.000
_cell.length_b   1.000
_cell.length_c   1.000
_cell.angle_alpha   90.00
_cell.angle_beta   90.00
_cell.angle_gamma   90.00
#
_symmetry.space_group_name_H-M   'P 1'
#
loop_
_entity.id
_entity.type
_entity.pdbx_description
1 polymer ?
#
loop_
_entity_poly.entity_id
_entity_poly.type
_entity_poly.pdbx_seq_one_letter_code
_entity_poly.pdbx_strand_id
1 'polypeptide(L)'
;ATAECFVPYLKIPSLSTAVKNNQSVRLSSSQESEDAEKYRDQAEKLREQIRQMEEKIGDRRLNRNNDYGMDAMKQQLDDSFGDGGEMSLKNRNVLVVGANGRLGSMVCRYLLRNHPQTKVVAAVHYVNEESRTARGWGRLSYEIGAEDGIGSIGPAWDAQDRTATFQYSDEMKDYNLQNIRVVEVELLDPVQCNTITEDIDSVIWCATDFNGNRPRAISGLNVAFLFRAVADPTKGRVEIEGLRNILGGLKRNKQQQRDRGIVREVFLDSAIGNAIDVCLVSTAPKAFRDVETPFGTFNGLKREGEDILRNEFPSLSYTVLQMCRYEDNFVEESLDLVYEDPRADDDDEDKAVVDKRRINRRDAARAASEALIKPDIKGKTVQVWTAER
;
A
#
# COMPACT_ATOMS: atom_id res chain seq x y z
N ALA A 1 -3.07 -8.68 -37.62
CA ALA A 1 -2.33 -7.44 -37.36
C ALA A 1 -1.78 -7.52 -35.94
N THR A 2 -0.49 -7.82 -35.82
CA THR A 2 0.24 -7.98 -34.57
C THR A 2 0.53 -6.60 -33.99
N ALA A 3 -0.09 -6.26 -32.86
CA ALA A 3 0.20 -5.03 -32.15
C ALA A 3 1.38 -5.29 -31.20
N GLU A 4 2.60 -5.05 -31.68
CA GLU A 4 3.77 -4.89 -30.82
C GLU A 4 3.65 -3.53 -30.11
N CYS A 5 3.47 -3.56 -28.80
CA CYS A 5 3.42 -2.35 -27.99
C CYS A 5 4.85 -1.82 -27.79
N PHE A 6 5.30 -0.98 -28.72
CA PHE A 6 6.58 -0.28 -28.67
C PHE A 6 6.39 1.04 -27.91
N VAL A 7 6.94 1.15 -26.70
CA VAL A 7 7.06 2.44 -26.01
C VAL A 7 8.49 2.95 -26.22
N PRO A 8 8.69 4.13 -26.86
CA PRO A 8 10.03 4.61 -27.20
C PRO A 8 10.79 5.05 -25.95
N TYR A 9 11.96 4.44 -25.73
CA TYR A 9 12.94 4.84 -24.73
C TYR A 9 13.66 6.13 -25.15
N LEU A 10 13.59 7.18 -24.32
CA LEU A 10 14.59 8.25 -24.33
C LEU A 10 15.87 7.72 -23.69
N LYS A 11 16.87 7.41 -24.52
CA LYS A 11 18.24 7.08 -24.10
C LYS A 11 18.87 8.31 -23.44
N ILE A 12 19.00 8.30 -22.12
CA ILE A 12 19.98 9.13 -21.42
C ILE A 12 21.28 8.31 -21.36
N PRO A 13 22.45 8.85 -21.74
CA PRO A 13 23.70 8.10 -21.76
C PRO A 13 24.07 7.59 -20.35
N SER A 14 24.42 6.31 -20.27
CA SER A 14 24.90 5.65 -19.05
C SER A 14 26.23 6.26 -18.59
N LEU A 15 26.29 6.71 -17.34
CA LEU A 15 27.49 7.15 -16.61
C LEU A 15 28.42 5.98 -16.25
N SER A 16 28.79 5.15 -17.23
CA SER A 16 29.64 3.96 -17.02
C SER A 16 31.11 4.12 -17.46
N THR A 17 31.60 5.35 -17.62
CA THR A 17 32.98 5.58 -18.13
C THR A 17 33.85 6.45 -17.22
N ALA A 18 33.57 6.53 -15.91
CA ALA A 18 34.37 7.36 -15.00
C ALA A 18 34.82 6.69 -13.69
N VAL A 19 34.93 5.36 -13.64
CA VAL A 19 35.53 4.66 -12.49
C VAL A 19 36.77 3.89 -12.91
N LYS A 20 37.80 4.63 -13.33
CA LYS A 20 39.21 4.24 -13.24
C LYS A 20 40.04 5.49 -13.05
N ASN A 21 40.23 5.89 -11.80
CA ASN A 21 41.45 6.52 -11.28
C ASN A 21 41.26 6.84 -9.79
N ASN A 22 41.46 5.82 -8.94
CA ASN A 22 41.73 6.02 -7.53
C ASN A 22 43.19 6.49 -7.38
N GLN A 23 43.39 7.80 -7.35
CA GLN A 23 44.50 8.42 -6.63
C GLN A 23 43.90 9.38 -5.62
N SER A 24 44.28 9.19 -4.36
CA SER A 24 43.86 9.98 -3.21
C SER A 24 44.18 11.46 -3.41
N VAL A 25 43.16 12.25 -3.78
CA VAL A 25 43.19 13.71 -3.71
C VAL A 25 42.51 14.09 -2.39
N ARG A 26 43.28 14.61 -1.45
CA ARG A 26 42.75 15.35 -0.30
C ARG A 26 42.08 16.61 -0.87
N LEU A 27 40.75 16.61 -0.96
CA LEU A 27 39.99 17.82 -1.28
C LEU A 27 40.13 18.80 -0.12
N SER A 28 40.52 20.03 -0.43
CA SER A 28 40.60 21.12 0.55
C SER A 28 39.19 21.59 0.90
N SER A 29 38.94 21.88 2.18
CA SER A 29 37.66 22.35 2.72
C SER A 29 37.05 23.59 2.04
N SER A 30 37.84 24.29 1.22
CA SER A 30 37.38 25.39 0.36
C SER A 30 36.54 24.94 -0.84
N GLN A 31 36.82 23.78 -1.44
CA GLN A 31 36.09 23.30 -2.63
C GLN A 31 34.74 22.67 -2.27
N GLU A 32 34.64 22.00 -1.12
CA GLU A 32 33.37 21.49 -0.60
C GLU A 32 32.39 22.62 -0.25
N SER A 33 32.91 23.77 0.20
CA SER A 33 32.10 24.96 0.50
C SER A 33 31.55 25.60 -0.78
N GLU A 34 32.36 25.73 -1.83
CA GLU A 34 31.91 26.32 -3.10
C GLU A 34 30.88 25.44 -3.83
N ASP A 35 31.03 24.11 -3.77
CA ASP A 35 30.07 23.20 -4.39
C ASP A 35 28.77 23.12 -3.59
N ALA A 36 28.82 23.17 -2.26
CA ALA A 36 27.62 23.25 -1.42
C ALA A 36 26.80 24.53 -1.69
N GLU A 37 27.48 25.65 -1.97
CA GLU A 37 26.83 26.91 -2.31
C GLU A 37 26.17 26.86 -3.69
N LYS A 38 26.84 26.25 -4.70
CA LYS A 38 26.24 26.00 -6.02
C LYS A 38 25.00 25.11 -5.95
N TYR A 39 25.00 24.06 -5.11
CA TYR A 39 23.84 23.18 -4.96
C TYR A 39 22.68 23.88 -4.25
N ARG A 40 22.95 24.80 -3.32
CA ARG A 40 21.91 25.65 -2.70
C ARG A 40 21.26 26.57 -3.73
N ASP A 41 22.06 27.26 -4.54
CA ASP A 41 21.56 28.13 -5.61
C ASP A 41 20.73 27.36 -6.66
N GLN A 42 21.14 26.13 -7.01
CA GLN A 42 20.37 25.27 -7.91
C GLN A 42 19.05 24.83 -7.29
N ALA A 43 19.05 24.47 -6.00
CA ALA A 43 17.84 24.08 -5.29
C ALA A 43 16.84 25.25 -5.15
N GLU A 44 17.34 26.47 -4.94
CA GLU A 44 16.51 27.66 -4.85
C GLU A 44 15.88 28.03 -6.21
N LYS A 45 16.64 27.92 -7.31
CA LYS A 45 16.12 28.07 -8.67
C LYS A 45 15.06 27.02 -9.02
N LEU A 46 15.25 25.77 -8.60
CA LEU A 46 14.25 24.70 -8.78
C LEU A 46 12.96 24.96 -7.99
N ARG A 47 13.08 25.46 -6.75
CA ARG A 47 11.91 25.84 -5.94
C ARG A 47 11.12 26.98 -6.56
N GLU A 48 11.79 27.97 -7.12
CA GLU A 48 11.14 29.08 -7.82
C GLU A 48 10.47 28.63 -9.13
N GLN A 49 11.10 27.72 -9.87
CA GLN A 49 10.47 27.10 -11.06
C GLN A 49 9.20 26.30 -10.70
N ILE A 50 9.22 25.57 -9.58
CA ILE A 50 8.05 24.84 -9.08
C ILE A 50 6.93 25.83 -8.72
N ARG A 51 7.27 26.91 -8.01
CA ARG A 51 6.30 27.96 -7.63
C ARG A 51 5.61 28.59 -8.84
N GLN A 52 6.38 28.90 -9.90
CA GLN A 52 5.85 29.46 -11.14
C GLN A 52 5.02 28.45 -11.95
N MET A 53 5.33 27.16 -11.88
CA MET A 53 4.51 26.10 -12.48
C MET A 53 3.20 25.89 -11.72
N GLU A 54 3.23 25.94 -10.38
CA GLU A 54 2.04 25.84 -9.53
C GLU A 54 1.08 27.00 -9.76
N GLU A 55 1.59 28.22 -9.91
CA GLU A 55 0.79 29.42 -10.19
C GLU A 55 0.07 29.29 -11.56
N LYS A 56 0.76 28.81 -12.59
CA LYS A 56 0.16 28.53 -13.91
C LYS A 56 -0.84 27.38 -13.93
N ILE A 57 -0.76 26.45 -12.97
CA ILE A 57 -1.72 25.35 -12.80
C ILE A 57 -2.95 25.82 -12.01
N GLY A 58 -2.77 26.74 -11.06
CA GLY A 58 -3.85 27.35 -10.28
C GLY A 58 -4.90 28.03 -11.15
N ASP A 59 -4.47 28.86 -12.11
CA ASP A 59 -5.37 29.57 -13.03
C ASP A 59 -6.13 28.62 -13.97
N ARG A 60 -5.52 27.49 -14.33
CA ARG A 60 -6.15 26.46 -15.18
C ARG A 60 -7.21 25.64 -14.43
N ARG A 61 -7.15 25.57 -13.09
CA ARG A 61 -8.15 24.89 -12.25
C ARG A 61 -9.38 25.76 -11.99
N LEU A 62 -9.20 27.08 -11.84
CA LEU A 62 -10.30 28.01 -11.60
C LEU A 62 -11.31 28.06 -12.77
N ASN A 63 -10.83 27.96 -14.02
CA ASN A 63 -11.70 27.98 -15.20
C ASN A 63 -12.43 26.65 -15.50
N ARG A 64 -12.10 25.54 -14.83
CA ARG A 64 -12.80 24.25 -15.01
C ARG A 64 -13.94 24.01 -14.04
N ASN A 65 -13.99 24.73 -12.92
CA ASN A 65 -14.93 24.46 -11.83
C ASN A 65 -16.32 25.08 -11.99
N ASN A 66 -16.55 25.93 -13.01
CA ASN A 66 -17.83 26.62 -13.17
C ASN A 66 -18.88 25.88 -14.01
N ASP A 67 -18.55 24.78 -14.70
CA ASP A 67 -19.46 24.19 -15.71
C ASP A 67 -19.89 22.73 -15.45
N TYR A 68 -19.43 22.07 -14.37
CA TYR A 68 -19.70 20.64 -14.10
C TYR A 68 -20.07 20.30 -12.64
N GLY A 69 -20.31 21.29 -11.78
CA GLY A 69 -20.24 21.11 -10.33
C GLY A 69 -21.46 20.50 -9.63
N MET A 70 -22.66 20.47 -10.23
CA MET A 70 -23.88 20.09 -9.51
C MET A 70 -24.39 18.67 -9.82
N ASP A 71 -24.29 18.21 -11.07
CA ASP A 71 -24.84 16.89 -11.46
C ASP A 71 -23.91 15.73 -11.05
N ALA A 72 -22.59 15.91 -11.11
CA ALA A 72 -21.61 14.89 -10.68
C ALA A 72 -21.64 14.64 -9.16
N MET A 73 -21.98 15.68 -8.39
CA MET A 73 -22.00 15.62 -6.92
C MET A 73 -23.26 14.92 -6.40
N LYS A 74 -24.39 15.05 -7.10
CA LYS A 74 -25.62 14.29 -6.80
C LYS A 74 -25.43 12.79 -7.07
N GLN A 75 -24.71 12.44 -8.14
CA GLN A 75 -24.30 11.06 -8.42
C GLN A 75 -23.36 10.47 -7.36
N GLN A 76 -22.45 11.23 -6.77
CA GLN A 76 -21.57 10.73 -5.70
C GLN A 76 -22.31 10.43 -4.38
N LEU A 77 -23.37 11.19 -4.07
CA LEU A 77 -24.20 10.96 -2.89
C LEU A 77 -25.12 9.74 -3.08
N ASP A 78 -25.70 9.57 -4.27
CA ASP A 78 -26.50 8.39 -4.63
C ASP A 78 -25.63 7.12 -4.80
N ASP A 79 -24.34 7.24 -5.14
CA ASP A 79 -23.42 6.10 -5.28
C ASP A 79 -22.77 5.64 -3.96
N SER A 80 -22.71 6.51 -2.95
CA SER A 80 -22.12 6.19 -1.63
C SER A 80 -23.07 5.39 -0.75
N PHE A 81 -24.37 5.53 -0.98
CA PHE A 81 -25.44 4.74 -0.39
C PHE A 81 -26.17 4.06 -1.54
N GLY A 82 -25.81 2.81 -1.84
CA GLY A 82 -26.56 2.04 -2.84
C GLY A 82 -28.05 2.00 -2.48
N ASP A 83 -28.91 1.71 -3.45
CA ASP A 83 -30.36 1.55 -3.29
C ASP A 83 -30.65 0.51 -2.17
N GLY A 84 -30.76 0.97 -0.92
CA GLY A 84 -30.77 0.13 0.29
C GLY A 84 -29.90 0.56 1.49
N GLY A 85 -29.04 1.58 1.38
CA GLY A 85 -28.19 2.05 2.49
C GLY A 85 -26.91 1.23 2.71
N GLU A 86 -26.54 0.36 1.77
CA GLU A 86 -25.27 -0.38 1.79
C GLU A 86 -24.09 0.50 1.34
N MET A 87 -22.98 0.46 2.09
CA MET A 87 -21.73 1.13 1.71
C MET A 87 -21.13 0.48 0.45
N SER A 88 -20.64 1.30 -0.48
CA SER A 88 -20.10 0.83 -1.77
C SER A 88 -18.68 1.35 -2.04
N LEU A 89 -17.89 0.56 -2.76
CA LEU A 89 -16.56 0.95 -3.29
C LEU A 89 -16.64 1.60 -4.68
N LYS A 90 -17.84 1.77 -5.24
CA LYS A 90 -18.05 2.40 -6.54
C LYS A 90 -17.43 3.79 -6.57
N ASN A 91 -16.66 4.08 -7.63
CA ASN A 91 -16.01 5.37 -7.86
C ASN A 91 -15.01 5.82 -6.76
N ARG A 92 -14.59 4.92 -5.86
CA ARG A 92 -13.59 5.21 -4.83
C ARG A 92 -12.17 4.92 -5.32
N ASN A 93 -11.22 5.72 -4.82
CA ASN A 93 -9.78 5.49 -4.94
C ASN A 93 -9.26 4.75 -3.71
N VAL A 94 -8.91 3.47 -3.89
CA VAL A 94 -8.40 2.60 -2.82
C VAL A 94 -6.88 2.48 -2.94
N LEU A 95 -6.17 2.91 -1.91
CA LEU A 95 -4.72 2.72 -1.78
C LEU A 95 -4.42 1.37 -1.10
N VAL A 96 -3.71 0.48 -1.79
CA VAL A 96 -3.22 -0.77 -1.24
C VAL A 96 -1.74 -0.62 -0.92
N VAL A 97 -1.41 -0.57 0.37
CA VAL A 97 -0.02 -0.43 0.84
C VAL A 97 0.60 -1.80 1.02
N GLY A 98 1.78 -2.03 0.42
CA GLY A 98 2.39 -3.37 0.37
C GLY A 98 1.81 -4.25 -0.74
N ALA A 99 1.44 -3.64 -1.87
CA ALA A 99 0.73 -4.29 -2.98
C ALA A 99 1.55 -5.40 -3.68
N ASN A 100 2.88 -5.41 -3.56
CA ASN A 100 3.73 -6.48 -4.05
C ASN A 100 3.98 -7.62 -3.03
N GLY A 101 3.36 -7.53 -1.83
CA GLY A 101 3.33 -8.59 -0.83
C GLY A 101 2.46 -9.78 -1.26
N ARG A 102 2.50 -10.89 -0.50
CA ARG A 102 1.67 -12.08 -0.80
C ARG A 102 0.16 -11.79 -0.70
N LEU A 103 -0.23 -11.02 0.32
CA LEU A 103 -1.63 -10.63 0.51
C LEU A 103 -1.99 -9.42 -0.34
N GLY A 104 -1.16 -8.37 -0.34
CA GLY A 104 -1.47 -7.12 -1.03
C GLY A 104 -1.72 -7.29 -2.54
N SER A 105 -1.04 -8.23 -3.20
CA SER A 105 -1.27 -8.54 -4.60
C SER A 105 -2.63 -9.20 -4.83
N MET A 106 -3.03 -10.10 -3.94
CA MET A 106 -4.35 -10.75 -3.97
C MET A 106 -5.47 -9.75 -3.63
N VAL A 107 -5.23 -8.78 -2.76
CA VAL A 107 -6.18 -7.67 -2.50
C VAL A 107 -6.39 -6.85 -3.77
N CYS A 108 -5.30 -6.45 -4.45
CA CYS A 108 -5.40 -5.72 -5.71
C CYS A 108 -6.21 -6.52 -6.74
N ARG A 109 -5.92 -7.81 -6.89
CA ARG A 109 -6.68 -8.72 -7.76
C ARG A 109 -8.16 -8.77 -7.38
N TYR A 110 -8.48 -8.97 -6.10
CA TYR A 110 -9.85 -9.07 -5.62
C TYR A 110 -10.64 -7.78 -5.93
N LEU A 111 -10.05 -6.61 -5.64
CA LEU A 111 -10.66 -5.32 -5.95
C LEU A 111 -10.94 -5.16 -7.45
N LEU A 112 -9.96 -5.47 -8.29
CA LEU A 112 -10.10 -5.31 -9.74
C LEU A 112 -11.15 -6.25 -10.37
N ARG A 113 -11.29 -7.47 -9.83
CA ARG A 113 -12.23 -8.47 -10.35
C ARG A 113 -13.65 -8.31 -9.81
N ASN A 114 -13.80 -7.90 -8.55
CA ASN A 114 -15.11 -7.85 -7.87
C ASN A 114 -15.67 -6.43 -7.73
N HIS A 115 -14.83 -5.40 -7.87
CA HIS A 115 -15.23 -4.00 -7.78
C HIS A 115 -14.72 -3.21 -9.01
N PRO A 116 -15.28 -3.48 -10.21
CA PRO A 116 -14.81 -2.94 -11.50
C PRO A 116 -14.92 -1.42 -11.62
N GLN A 117 -15.62 -0.75 -10.72
CA GLN A 117 -15.77 0.72 -10.69
C GLN A 117 -14.82 1.39 -9.68
N THR A 118 -14.01 0.61 -8.97
CA THR A 118 -13.03 1.09 -8.01
C THR A 118 -11.69 1.32 -8.70
N LYS A 119 -11.04 2.44 -8.39
CA LYS A 119 -9.67 2.73 -8.81
C LYS A 119 -8.70 2.26 -7.74
N VAL A 120 -7.70 1.51 -8.12
CA VAL A 120 -6.72 0.92 -7.21
C VAL A 120 -5.37 1.64 -7.36
N VAL A 121 -4.85 2.20 -6.28
CA VAL A 121 -3.47 2.71 -6.22
C VAL A 121 -2.64 1.68 -5.48
N ALA A 122 -1.77 0.97 -6.20
CA ALA A 122 -0.92 -0.08 -5.66
C ALA A 122 0.45 0.49 -5.28
N ALA A 123 0.68 0.67 -3.97
CA ALA A 123 1.98 1.12 -3.45
C ALA A 123 2.92 -0.08 -3.30
N VAL A 124 4.00 -0.07 -4.09
CA VAL A 124 5.02 -1.12 -4.09
C VAL A 124 6.33 -0.57 -3.56
N HIS A 125 7.05 -1.39 -2.77
CA HIS A 125 8.39 -1.02 -2.32
C HIS A 125 9.40 -1.16 -3.46
N TYR A 126 10.33 -0.21 -3.57
CA TYR A 126 11.42 -0.22 -4.54
C TYR A 126 12.31 -1.45 -4.33
N VAL A 127 12.54 -2.21 -5.39
CA VAL A 127 13.52 -3.30 -5.41
C VAL A 127 14.58 -2.91 -6.43
N ASN A 128 15.77 -2.59 -5.94
CA ASN A 128 16.89 -2.07 -6.75
C ASN A 128 17.10 -2.88 -8.04
N GLU A 129 17.45 -2.19 -9.14
CA GLU A 129 17.59 -2.77 -10.49
C GLU A 129 18.59 -3.94 -10.56
N GLU A 130 19.50 -4.05 -9.58
CA GLU A 130 20.49 -5.13 -9.45
C GLU A 130 19.95 -6.42 -8.79
N SER A 131 18.69 -6.44 -8.34
CA SER A 131 18.07 -7.65 -7.80
C SER A 131 17.89 -8.70 -8.91
N ARG A 132 18.66 -9.79 -8.83
CA ARG A 132 18.61 -10.93 -9.77
C ARG A 132 17.23 -11.59 -9.86
N THR A 133 16.32 -11.31 -8.93
CA THR A 133 14.97 -11.86 -8.91
C THR A 133 13.95 -10.73 -9.06
N ALA A 134 13.71 -10.35 -10.31
CA ALA A 134 12.52 -9.64 -10.79
C ALA A 134 12.23 -8.25 -10.19
N ARG A 135 11.83 -7.34 -11.08
CA ARG A 135 11.32 -5.99 -10.78
C ARG A 135 10.34 -6.06 -9.60
N GLY A 136 10.38 -5.11 -8.66
CA GLY A 136 9.61 -5.14 -7.41
C GLY A 136 8.10 -5.35 -7.52
N TRP A 137 7.54 -5.27 -8.73
CA TRP A 137 6.14 -5.47 -9.09
C TRP A 137 5.84 -6.84 -9.76
N GLY A 138 6.82 -7.75 -9.89
CA GLY A 138 6.65 -9.03 -10.59
C GLY A 138 5.52 -9.91 -10.02
N ARG A 139 5.44 -10.04 -8.68
CA ARG A 139 4.32 -10.74 -8.04
C ARG A 139 2.98 -10.06 -8.32
N LEU A 140 2.92 -8.74 -8.14
CA LEU A 140 1.69 -7.99 -8.36
C LEU A 140 1.18 -8.21 -9.79
N SER A 141 2.07 -8.13 -10.78
CA SER A 141 1.76 -8.34 -12.21
C SER A 141 1.23 -9.73 -12.49
N TYR A 142 1.83 -10.73 -11.87
CA TYR A 142 1.39 -12.11 -12.02
C TYR A 142 -0.04 -12.27 -11.50
N GLU A 143 -0.28 -11.83 -10.27
CA GLU A 143 -1.55 -12.03 -9.57
C GLU A 143 -2.73 -11.25 -10.19
N ILE A 144 -2.50 -10.02 -10.67
CA ILE A 144 -3.57 -9.22 -11.27
C ILE A 144 -3.77 -9.51 -12.76
N GLY A 145 -2.71 -9.93 -13.46
CA GLY A 145 -2.69 -10.07 -14.90
C GLY A 145 -2.37 -11.48 -15.36
N ALA A 146 -1.14 -11.95 -15.14
CA ALA A 146 -0.62 -13.12 -15.85
C ALA A 146 -1.11 -14.49 -15.35
N GLU A 147 -1.70 -14.59 -14.16
CA GLU A 147 -2.03 -15.89 -13.55
C GLU A 147 -2.96 -16.76 -14.39
N ASP A 148 -3.97 -16.13 -15.00
CA ASP A 148 -4.92 -16.81 -15.88
C ASP A 148 -4.56 -16.59 -17.37
N GLY A 149 -3.38 -16.01 -17.63
CA GLY A 149 -2.90 -15.77 -18.99
C GLY A 149 -2.46 -17.07 -19.66
N ILE A 150 -2.67 -17.16 -20.97
CA ILE A 150 -2.16 -18.28 -21.76
C ILE A 150 -0.66 -18.07 -21.97
N GLY A 151 0.16 -19.02 -21.51
CA GLY A 151 1.59 -18.84 -21.51
C GLY A 151 2.39 -20.14 -21.39
N SER A 152 3.70 -20.04 -21.65
CA SER A 152 4.66 -21.10 -21.40
C SER A 152 5.57 -20.70 -20.25
N ILE A 153 5.72 -21.59 -19.27
CA ILE A 153 6.73 -21.48 -18.24
C ILE A 153 7.85 -22.43 -18.61
N GLY A 154 8.98 -21.88 -19.04
CA GLY A 154 10.17 -22.67 -19.30
C GLY A 154 10.71 -23.32 -18.01
N PRO A 155 11.34 -24.50 -18.09
CA PRO A 155 11.80 -25.23 -16.93
C PRO A 155 12.86 -24.47 -16.13
N ALA A 156 12.69 -24.40 -14.80
CA ALA A 156 13.55 -23.59 -13.92
C ALA A 156 15.05 -23.96 -13.97
N TRP A 157 15.39 -25.19 -14.37
CA TRP A 157 16.77 -25.66 -14.49
C TRP A 157 17.43 -25.33 -15.84
N ASP A 158 16.68 -24.89 -16.85
CA ASP A 158 17.24 -24.53 -18.15
C ASP A 158 17.69 -23.06 -18.14
N ALA A 159 19.00 -22.84 -18.24
CA ALA A 159 19.57 -21.49 -18.25
C ALA A 159 19.17 -20.67 -19.49
N GLN A 160 18.75 -21.32 -20.57
CA GLN A 160 18.34 -20.68 -21.83
C GLN A 160 16.83 -20.43 -21.87
N ASP A 161 16.02 -21.29 -21.23
CA ASP A 161 14.56 -21.21 -21.21
C ASP A 161 14.01 -21.01 -19.79
N ARG A 162 14.50 -19.97 -19.12
CA ARG A 162 14.03 -19.55 -17.77
C ARG A 162 12.93 -18.49 -17.82
N THR A 163 12.47 -18.15 -19.01
CA THR A 163 11.58 -17.02 -19.22
C THR A 163 10.15 -17.54 -19.28
N ALA A 164 9.32 -17.10 -18.34
CA ALA A 164 7.89 -17.31 -18.44
C ALA A 164 7.31 -16.25 -19.38
N THR A 165 6.58 -16.69 -20.40
CA THR A 165 5.87 -15.79 -21.32
C THR A 165 4.38 -16.01 -21.15
N PHE A 166 3.63 -14.94 -20.90
CA PHE A 166 2.18 -14.97 -20.78
C PHE A 166 1.61 -13.93 -21.72
N GLN A 167 0.60 -14.31 -22.50
CA GLN A 167 -0.11 -13.43 -23.41
C GLN A 167 -1.46 -13.08 -22.82
N TYR A 168 -1.89 -11.85 -23.09
CA TYR A 168 -3.23 -11.41 -22.79
C TYR A 168 -4.24 -12.21 -23.64
N SER A 169 -5.24 -12.80 -22.99
CA SER A 169 -6.34 -13.53 -23.65
C SER A 169 -7.67 -12.80 -23.46
N ASP A 170 -8.68 -13.12 -24.27
CA ASP A 170 -10.02 -12.54 -24.16
C ASP A 170 -10.69 -12.84 -22.80
N GLU A 171 -10.27 -13.90 -22.11
CA GLU A 171 -10.73 -14.26 -20.76
C GLU A 171 -10.31 -13.21 -19.70
N MET A 172 -9.29 -12.41 -20.01
CA MET A 172 -8.76 -11.37 -19.13
C MET A 172 -9.36 -9.98 -19.39
N LYS A 173 -10.34 -9.87 -20.31
CA LYS A 173 -11.01 -8.59 -20.65
C LYS A 173 -11.64 -7.91 -19.45
N ASP A 174 -12.15 -8.71 -18.51
CA ASP A 174 -12.88 -8.23 -17.33
C ASP A 174 -11.96 -8.02 -16.12
N TYR A 175 -10.63 -8.00 -16.30
CA TYR A 175 -9.67 -7.81 -15.18
C TYR A 175 -9.51 -6.34 -14.79
N ASN A 176 -10.11 -5.43 -15.55
CA ASN A 176 -10.14 -4.00 -15.24
C ASN A 176 -8.75 -3.38 -14.97
N LEU A 177 -7.71 -3.87 -15.66
CA LEU A 177 -6.33 -3.42 -15.45
C LEU A 177 -6.13 -1.93 -15.73
N GLN A 178 -7.03 -1.28 -16.46
CA GLN A 178 -7.06 0.17 -16.63
C GLN A 178 -7.34 0.94 -15.33
N ASN A 179 -7.87 0.27 -14.30
CA ASN A 179 -8.23 0.89 -13.03
C ASN A 179 -7.11 0.83 -11.99
N ILE A 180 -5.99 0.16 -12.26
CA ILE A 180 -4.85 0.10 -11.34
C ILE A 180 -3.73 1.06 -11.76
N ARG A 181 -3.24 1.83 -10.79
CA ARG A 181 -2.01 2.61 -10.89
C ARG A 181 -0.96 2.03 -9.95
N VAL A 182 0.16 1.56 -10.48
CA VAL A 182 1.30 1.10 -9.67
C VAL A 182 2.20 2.29 -9.38
N VAL A 183 2.54 2.51 -8.11
CA VAL A 183 3.40 3.60 -7.66
C VAL A 183 4.46 3.04 -6.72
N GLU A 184 5.72 3.34 -7.02
CA GLU A 184 6.83 2.99 -6.12
C GLU A 184 6.88 3.97 -4.96
N VAL A 185 6.95 3.46 -3.73
CA VAL A 185 6.96 4.27 -2.51
C VAL A 185 7.91 3.70 -1.47
N GLU A 186 8.77 4.56 -0.94
CA GLU A 186 9.46 4.34 0.33
C GLU A 186 8.56 4.79 1.49
N LEU A 187 8.07 3.84 2.29
CA LEU A 187 7.13 4.12 3.39
C LEU A 187 7.77 4.90 4.53
N LEU A 188 9.11 4.84 4.63
CA LEU A 188 9.87 5.63 5.59
C LEU A 188 10.16 7.05 5.07
N ASP A 189 9.79 7.37 3.83
CA ASP A 189 9.85 8.73 3.28
C ASP A 189 8.48 9.42 3.43
N PRO A 190 8.32 10.37 4.37
CA PRO A 190 7.05 11.05 4.60
C PRO A 190 6.59 11.88 3.41
N VAL A 191 7.49 12.34 2.53
CA VAL A 191 7.13 13.14 1.35
C VAL A 191 6.45 12.27 0.31
N GLN A 192 7.00 11.07 0.06
CA GLN A 192 6.39 10.10 -0.84
C GLN A 192 5.05 9.62 -0.29
N CYS A 193 4.98 9.33 1.02
CA CYS A 193 3.73 8.96 1.69
C CYS A 193 2.65 10.04 1.58
N ASN A 194 3.01 11.31 1.71
CA ASN A 194 2.06 12.42 1.55
C ASN A 194 1.55 12.54 0.11
N THR A 195 2.44 12.30 -0.87
CA THR A 195 2.11 12.39 -2.30
C THR A 195 1.18 11.25 -2.74
N ILE A 196 1.46 10.01 -2.33
CA ILE A 196 0.62 8.87 -2.73
C ILE A 196 -0.76 8.87 -2.07
N THR A 197 -0.90 9.55 -0.93
CA THR A 197 -2.17 9.69 -0.21
C THR A 197 -3.06 10.82 -0.74
N GLU A 198 -2.65 11.52 -1.81
CA GLU A 198 -3.47 12.52 -2.48
C GLU A 198 -4.65 11.84 -3.20
N ASP A 199 -5.84 12.41 -3.02
CA ASP A 199 -7.11 11.94 -3.62
C ASP A 199 -7.44 10.47 -3.32
N ILE A 200 -7.05 9.98 -2.13
CA ILE A 200 -7.38 8.63 -1.66
C ILE A 200 -8.60 8.66 -0.73
N ASP A 201 -9.58 7.80 -1.02
CA ASP A 201 -10.81 7.67 -0.24
C ASP A 201 -10.73 6.56 0.81
N SER A 202 -9.93 5.52 0.53
CA SER A 202 -9.80 4.38 1.43
C SER A 202 -8.41 3.75 1.34
N VAL A 203 -7.94 3.16 2.44
CA VAL A 203 -6.63 2.52 2.52
C VAL A 203 -6.76 1.09 3.02
N ILE A 204 -6.08 0.16 2.35
CA ILE A 204 -5.85 -1.20 2.85
C ILE A 204 -4.36 -1.33 3.14
N TRP A 205 -4.00 -1.43 4.41
CA TRP A 205 -2.62 -1.59 4.85
C TRP A 205 -2.26 -3.08 4.92
N CYS A 206 -1.40 -3.53 4.01
CA CYS A 206 -0.82 -4.88 4.00
C CYS A 206 0.71 -4.88 4.12
N ALA A 207 1.33 -3.71 4.29
CA ALA A 207 2.77 -3.58 4.38
C ALA A 207 3.29 -4.12 5.71
N THR A 208 4.42 -4.82 5.63
CA THR A 208 5.08 -5.38 6.81
C THR A 208 6.56 -5.60 6.57
N ASP A 209 7.35 -5.36 7.62
CA ASP A 209 8.78 -5.69 7.64
C ASP A 209 9.03 -7.18 7.90
N PHE A 210 7.97 -8.00 7.96
CA PHE A 210 8.05 -9.42 8.26
C PHE A 210 7.71 -10.32 7.07
N ASN A 211 8.26 -11.53 7.09
CA ASN A 211 7.86 -12.66 6.26
C ASN A 211 7.44 -13.80 7.19
N GLY A 212 6.13 -13.93 7.43
CA GLY A 212 5.62 -14.67 8.59
C GLY A 212 5.97 -13.90 9.86
N ASN A 213 6.64 -14.55 10.81
CA ASN A 213 7.17 -13.93 12.03
C ASN A 213 8.68 -13.58 11.96
N ARG A 214 9.30 -13.68 10.77
CA ARG A 214 10.73 -13.38 10.59
C ARG A 214 10.93 -11.98 9.99
N PRO A 215 11.77 -11.11 10.58
CA PRO A 215 12.08 -9.82 9.99
C PRO A 215 12.80 -9.95 8.64
N ARG A 216 12.42 -9.13 7.65
CA ARG A 216 13.03 -9.07 6.30
C ARG A 216 14.43 -8.45 6.34
N ALA A 217 14.64 -7.42 7.16
CA ALA A 217 15.86 -6.62 7.23
C ALA A 217 17.08 -7.32 7.88
N ILE A 218 16.94 -8.53 8.45
CA ILE A 218 18.08 -9.26 9.03
C ILE A 218 18.98 -9.88 7.95
N SER A 219 18.50 -10.00 6.71
CA SER A 219 19.27 -10.57 5.60
C SER A 219 20.31 -9.62 4.99
N GLY A 220 20.31 -8.36 5.38
CA GLY A 220 21.37 -7.39 5.05
C GLY A 220 21.53 -6.42 6.22
N LEU A 221 22.43 -6.73 7.16
CA LEU A 221 22.79 -5.88 8.29
C LEU A 221 23.36 -4.54 7.80
N ASN A 222 22.48 -3.59 7.49
CA ASN A 222 22.88 -2.20 7.33
C ASN A 222 23.04 -1.60 8.72
N VAL A 223 24.28 -1.36 9.12
CA VAL A 223 24.69 -0.80 10.41
C VAL A 223 23.93 0.51 10.73
N ALA A 224 23.51 1.28 9.73
CA ALA A 224 22.70 2.48 9.90
C ALA A 224 21.30 2.21 10.49
N PHE A 225 20.67 1.06 10.18
CA PHE A 225 19.38 0.68 10.75
C PHE A 225 19.50 0.30 12.23
N LEU A 226 20.61 -0.35 12.61
CA LEU A 226 20.93 -0.65 14.00
C LEU A 226 21.16 0.63 14.82
N PHE A 227 21.95 1.58 14.31
CA PHE A 227 22.19 2.85 15.01
C PHE A 227 20.92 3.70 15.15
N ARG A 228 20.08 3.78 14.11
CA ARG A 228 18.79 4.49 14.20
C ARG A 228 17.87 3.87 15.24
N ALA A 229 17.83 2.56 15.30
CA ALA A 229 16.96 1.86 16.25
C ALA A 229 17.48 1.89 17.69
N VAL A 230 18.79 2.00 17.90
CA VAL A 230 19.36 2.28 19.23
C VAL A 230 19.04 3.72 19.67
N ALA A 231 18.93 4.65 18.72
CA ALA A 231 18.58 6.05 19.02
C ALA A 231 17.07 6.27 19.23
N ASP A 232 16.22 5.53 18.50
CA ASP A 232 14.77 5.53 18.66
C ASP A 232 14.16 4.21 18.14
N PRO A 233 13.72 3.30 19.03
CA PRO A 233 13.24 1.97 18.62
C PRO A 233 11.95 2.03 17.79
N THR A 234 11.23 3.16 17.83
CA THR A 234 9.98 3.37 17.05
C THR A 234 10.24 3.83 15.62
N LYS A 235 11.49 4.23 15.29
CA LYS A 235 11.86 4.73 13.96
C LYS A 235 12.42 3.64 13.05
N GLY A 236 12.13 3.77 11.77
CA GLY A 236 12.60 2.94 10.68
C GLY A 236 11.78 1.67 10.47
N ARG A 237 10.56 1.59 11.01
CA ARG A 237 9.66 0.43 10.86
C ARG A 237 8.43 0.79 10.06
N VAL A 238 8.06 -0.07 9.12
CA VAL A 238 6.84 0.17 8.35
C VAL A 238 5.59 0.05 9.20
N GLU A 239 5.55 -0.85 10.19
CA GLU A 239 4.43 -1.02 11.12
C GLU A 239 4.10 0.23 11.95
N ILE A 240 5.09 1.08 12.22
CA ILE A 240 4.97 2.23 13.12
C ILE A 240 5.17 3.53 12.34
N GLU A 241 6.40 3.82 11.90
CA GLU A 241 6.72 5.05 11.18
C GLU A 241 6.06 5.10 9.81
N GLY A 242 6.10 3.99 9.06
CA GLY A 242 5.42 3.91 7.76
C GLY A 242 3.91 4.14 7.88
N LEU A 243 3.29 3.52 8.90
CA LEU A 243 1.87 3.70 9.18
C LEU A 243 1.57 5.16 9.54
N ARG A 244 2.32 5.76 10.47
CA ARG A 244 2.19 7.19 10.83
C ARG A 244 2.35 8.11 9.62
N ASN A 245 3.28 7.81 8.71
CA ASN A 245 3.51 8.60 7.51
C ASN A 245 2.29 8.58 6.57
N ILE A 246 1.72 7.41 6.31
CA ILE A 246 0.51 7.28 5.48
C ILE A 246 -0.70 7.92 6.16
N LEU A 247 -0.97 7.61 7.43
CA LEU A 247 -2.10 8.19 8.17
C LEU A 247 -1.98 9.72 8.30
N GLY A 248 -0.76 10.22 8.51
CA GLY A 248 -0.43 11.63 8.53
C GLY A 248 -0.68 12.31 7.18
N GLY A 249 -0.30 11.66 6.07
CA GLY A 249 -0.59 12.12 4.71
C GLY A 249 -2.09 12.24 4.44
N LEU A 250 -2.87 11.20 4.76
CA LEU A 250 -4.34 11.22 4.63
C LEU A 250 -4.97 12.37 5.42
N LYS A 251 -4.55 12.56 6.68
CA LYS A 251 -5.05 13.63 7.53
C LYS A 251 -4.73 15.02 6.97
N ARG A 252 -3.50 15.23 6.50
CA ARG A 252 -3.07 16.50 5.88
C ARG A 252 -3.86 16.79 4.61
N ASN A 253 -4.02 15.80 3.73
CA ASN A 253 -4.73 15.98 2.47
C ASN A 253 -6.21 16.32 2.70
N LYS A 254 -6.85 15.64 3.66
CA LYS A 254 -8.22 15.97 4.09
C LYS A 254 -8.33 17.39 4.63
N GLN A 255 -7.38 17.82 5.45
CA GLN A 255 -7.34 19.19 5.97
C GLN A 255 -7.15 20.21 4.85
N GLN A 256 -6.23 19.97 3.91
CA GLN A 256 -6.01 20.85 2.77
C GLN A 256 -7.23 20.96 1.85
N GLN A 257 -7.97 19.87 1.63
CA GLN A 257 -9.22 19.91 0.86
C GLN A 257 -10.28 20.78 1.55
N ARG A 258 -10.35 20.73 2.88
CA ARG A 258 -11.23 21.59 3.68
C ARG A 258 -10.81 23.06 3.57
N ASP A 259 -9.52 23.35 3.74
CA ASP A 259 -8.98 24.73 3.73
C ASP A 259 -9.08 25.38 2.35
N ARG A 260 -8.98 24.60 1.27
CA ARG A 260 -9.18 25.08 -0.12
C ARG A 260 -10.65 25.37 -0.47
N GLY A 261 -11.58 25.17 0.46
CA GLY A 261 -13.00 25.44 0.24
C GLY A 261 -13.65 24.52 -0.80
N ILE A 262 -13.02 23.39 -1.16
CA ILE A 262 -13.64 22.33 -1.95
C ILE A 262 -14.80 21.72 -1.17
N VAL A 263 -14.69 21.71 0.17
CA VAL A 263 -15.75 21.32 1.10
C VAL A 263 -16.40 22.59 1.71
N ARG A 264 -17.15 23.35 0.91
CA ARG A 264 -17.98 24.48 1.40
C ARG A 264 -19.45 24.04 1.46
N GLU A 265 -20.02 24.10 2.67
CA GLU A 265 -21.48 24.15 2.94
C GLU A 265 -22.38 22.94 2.58
N VAL A 266 -22.05 21.72 3.03
CA VAL A 266 -23.09 20.69 3.33
C VAL A 266 -22.79 20.05 4.70
N PHE A 267 -22.72 20.90 5.73
CA PHE A 267 -22.67 20.44 7.12
C PHE A 267 -24.08 20.55 7.69
N LEU A 268 -24.81 19.43 7.72
CA LEU A 268 -25.67 19.13 8.87
C LEU A 268 -26.09 17.66 9.05
N ASP A 269 -25.92 16.72 8.09
CA ASP A 269 -26.42 15.34 8.34
C ASP A 269 -25.61 14.15 7.76
N SER A 270 -24.32 14.31 7.44
CA SER A 270 -23.51 13.16 6.97
C SER A 270 -22.09 13.14 7.55
N ALA A 271 -22.00 13.06 8.88
CA ALA A 271 -20.76 12.75 9.57
C ALA A 271 -20.21 11.34 9.24
N ILE A 272 -20.99 10.50 8.56
CA ILE A 272 -20.70 9.09 8.29
C ILE A 272 -20.12 8.86 6.88
N GLY A 273 -20.38 9.77 5.92
CA GLY A 273 -20.05 9.57 4.49
C GLY A 273 -18.69 10.11 4.02
N ASN A 274 -18.04 10.99 4.79
CA ASN A 274 -16.81 11.70 4.36
C ASN A 274 -15.56 11.31 5.18
N ALA A 275 -15.59 10.19 5.91
CA ALA A 275 -14.41 9.68 6.60
C ALA A 275 -13.58 8.82 5.63
N ILE A 276 -12.27 9.02 5.61
CA ILE A 276 -11.37 8.10 4.90
C ILE A 276 -11.38 6.80 5.70
N ASP A 277 -11.71 5.70 5.04
CA ASP A 277 -11.82 4.37 5.64
C ASP A 277 -10.46 3.67 5.56
N VAL A 278 -9.92 3.23 6.70
CA VAL A 278 -8.62 2.56 6.79
C VAL A 278 -8.81 1.13 7.32
N CYS A 279 -8.55 0.14 6.47
CA CYS A 279 -8.43 -1.26 6.87
C CYS A 279 -6.97 -1.61 7.17
N LEU A 280 -6.63 -1.84 8.44
CA LEU A 280 -5.33 -2.33 8.85
C LEU A 280 -5.35 -3.86 8.92
N VAL A 281 -4.61 -4.51 8.01
CA VAL A 281 -4.38 -5.95 8.10
C VAL A 281 -3.23 -6.21 9.06
N SER A 282 -3.58 -6.79 10.20
CA SER A 282 -2.67 -7.20 11.25
C SER A 282 -2.67 -8.73 11.38
N THR A 283 -2.06 -9.22 12.46
CA THR A 283 -1.90 -10.64 12.74
C THR A 283 -2.48 -10.94 14.12
N ALA A 284 -3.31 -11.98 14.20
CA ALA A 284 -3.83 -12.44 15.47
C ALA A 284 -2.66 -12.87 16.37
N PRO A 285 -2.66 -12.52 17.66
CA PRO A 285 -1.48 -12.70 18.52
C PRO A 285 -0.95 -14.15 18.59
N LYS A 286 -1.84 -15.15 18.50
CA LYS A 286 -1.48 -16.58 18.50
C LYS A 286 -1.28 -17.19 17.11
N ALA A 287 -1.43 -16.42 16.03
CA ALA A 287 -1.28 -16.95 14.66
C ALA A 287 0.17 -17.37 14.35
N PHE A 288 1.14 -16.68 14.96
CA PHE A 288 2.54 -17.06 14.93
C PHE A 288 3.13 -17.00 16.33
N ARG A 289 4.23 -17.72 16.53
CA ARG A 289 5.02 -17.58 17.74
C ARG A 289 5.55 -16.15 17.85
N ASP A 290 5.41 -15.55 19.02
CA ASP A 290 6.01 -14.26 19.30
C ASP A 290 7.54 -14.39 19.32
N VAL A 291 8.20 -13.56 18.53
CA VAL A 291 9.65 -13.58 18.34
C VAL A 291 10.18 -12.23 18.77
N GLU A 292 11.19 -12.27 19.64
CA GLU A 292 11.92 -11.08 20.02
C GLU A 292 12.78 -10.62 18.84
N THR A 293 12.60 -9.37 18.46
CA THR A 293 13.48 -8.66 17.54
C THR A 293 14.30 -7.65 18.33
N PRO A 294 15.38 -7.09 17.76
CA PRO A 294 16.11 -5.99 18.42
C PRO A 294 15.27 -4.74 18.72
N PHE A 295 13.99 -4.70 18.31
CA PHE A 295 13.11 -3.54 18.30
C PHE A 295 11.80 -3.78 19.05
N GLY A 296 11.71 -4.88 19.80
CA GLY A 296 10.49 -5.34 20.44
C GLY A 296 10.03 -6.68 19.88
N THR A 297 8.97 -7.22 20.46
CA THR A 297 8.42 -8.49 20.02
C THR A 297 7.58 -8.32 18.75
N PHE A 298 7.50 -9.37 17.93
CA PHE A 298 6.69 -9.37 16.71
C PHE A 298 5.25 -8.96 17.00
N ASN A 299 4.64 -9.56 18.02
CA ASN A 299 3.28 -9.21 18.42
C ASN A 299 3.23 -7.78 18.95
N GLY A 300 4.17 -7.36 19.80
CA GLY A 300 4.24 -6.01 20.34
C GLY A 300 4.22 -4.93 19.26
N LEU A 301 5.03 -5.08 18.21
CA LEU A 301 5.07 -4.15 17.08
C LEU A 301 3.74 -4.10 16.30
N LYS A 302 3.06 -5.25 16.15
CA LYS A 302 1.72 -5.30 15.54
C LYS A 302 0.66 -4.62 16.41
N ARG A 303 0.69 -4.83 17.74
CA ARG A 303 -0.23 -4.17 18.67
C ARG A 303 -0.02 -2.65 18.66
N GLU A 304 1.23 -2.19 18.66
CA GLU A 304 1.56 -0.76 18.61
C GLU A 304 1.03 -0.10 17.33
N GLY A 305 1.17 -0.75 16.17
CA GLY A 305 0.56 -0.27 14.92
C GLY A 305 -0.97 -0.14 14.99
N GLU A 306 -1.64 -1.08 15.66
CA GLU A 306 -3.09 -1.00 15.90
C GLU A 306 -3.46 0.14 16.85
N ASP A 307 -2.68 0.35 17.91
CA ASP A 307 -2.90 1.45 18.86
C ASP A 307 -2.72 2.82 18.22
N ILE A 308 -1.75 2.97 17.31
CA ILE A 308 -1.54 4.20 16.53
C ILE A 308 -2.81 4.53 15.74
N LEU A 309 -3.35 3.57 14.99
CA LEU A 309 -4.54 3.79 14.19
C LEU A 309 -5.76 4.13 15.07
N ARG A 310 -5.93 3.44 16.21
CA ARG A 310 -7.06 3.64 17.12
C ARG A 310 -7.01 4.98 17.86
N ASN A 311 -5.84 5.34 18.38
CA ASN A 311 -5.72 6.39 19.39
C ASN A 311 -5.14 7.70 18.82
N GLU A 312 -4.26 7.65 17.81
CA GLU A 312 -3.57 8.85 17.30
C GLU A 312 -4.33 9.53 16.15
N PHE A 313 -5.22 8.80 15.45
CA PHE A 313 -5.93 9.29 14.26
C PHE A 313 -7.46 9.17 14.36
N PRO A 314 -8.11 9.75 15.39
CA PRO A 314 -9.56 9.63 15.61
C PRO A 314 -10.44 10.26 14.51
N SER A 315 -9.85 11.04 13.60
CA SER A 315 -10.54 11.64 12.45
C SER A 315 -10.72 10.68 11.26
N LEU A 316 -10.10 9.49 11.31
CA LEU A 316 -10.19 8.45 10.29
C LEU A 316 -11.15 7.37 10.75
N SER A 317 -11.93 6.81 9.82
CA SER A 317 -12.65 5.57 10.10
C SER A 317 -11.67 4.42 9.97
N TYR A 318 -11.74 3.44 10.86
CA TYR A 318 -10.82 2.32 10.85
C TYR A 318 -11.51 0.99 11.03
N THR A 319 -10.88 -0.06 10.51
CA THR A 319 -11.18 -1.46 10.82
C THR A 319 -9.84 -2.17 10.95
N VAL A 320 -9.66 -2.95 12.01
CA VAL A 320 -8.45 -3.76 12.19
C VAL A 320 -8.80 -5.23 12.04
N LEU A 321 -8.19 -5.87 11.05
CA LEU A 321 -8.35 -7.30 10.81
C LEU A 321 -7.12 -8.04 11.33
N GLN A 322 -7.28 -8.75 12.45
CA GLN A 322 -6.29 -9.66 12.99
C GLN A 322 -6.42 -11.01 12.29
N MET A 323 -5.69 -11.17 11.18
CA MET A 323 -5.74 -12.41 10.41
C MET A 323 -5.12 -13.54 11.21
N CYS A 324 -5.82 -14.67 11.28
CA CYS A 324 -5.26 -15.90 11.81
C CYS A 324 -4.21 -16.48 10.85
N ARG A 325 -3.69 -17.68 11.14
CA ARG A 325 -2.55 -18.22 10.42
C ARG A 325 -2.89 -18.49 8.95
N TYR A 326 -2.11 -17.91 8.04
CA TYR A 326 -2.26 -18.18 6.60
C TYR A 326 -1.88 -19.62 6.26
N GLU A 327 -2.79 -20.36 5.61
CA GLU A 327 -2.55 -21.76 5.24
C GLU A 327 -3.22 -22.14 3.91
N ASP A 328 -2.61 -21.73 2.79
CA ASP A 328 -3.16 -21.93 1.44
C ASP A 328 -3.22 -23.41 1.00
N ASN A 329 -2.43 -24.30 1.64
CA ASN A 329 -2.36 -25.71 1.23
C ASN A 329 -3.47 -26.59 1.84
N PHE A 330 -4.02 -26.17 2.98
CA PHE A 330 -4.96 -26.98 3.77
C PHE A 330 -6.32 -26.32 3.95
N VAL A 331 -6.42 -25.01 3.72
CA VAL A 331 -7.69 -24.27 3.75
C VAL A 331 -8.10 -23.99 2.31
N GLU A 332 -9.23 -24.54 1.90
CA GLU A 332 -9.81 -24.29 0.57
C GLU A 332 -10.16 -22.81 0.39
N GLU A 333 -10.16 -22.36 -0.86
CA GLU A 333 -10.53 -20.99 -1.23
C GLU A 333 -12.05 -20.81 -1.26
N SER A 334 -12.54 -19.58 -1.10
CA SER A 334 -13.96 -19.21 -1.25
C SER A 334 -14.92 -19.85 -0.23
N LEU A 335 -14.40 -20.21 0.94
CA LEU A 335 -15.18 -20.70 2.07
C LEU A 335 -15.73 -19.53 2.91
N ASP A 336 -16.66 -19.76 3.83
CA ASP A 336 -17.22 -18.66 4.63
C ASP A 336 -16.18 -18.04 5.57
N LEU A 337 -16.29 -16.73 5.83
CA LEU A 337 -15.40 -16.01 6.74
C LEU A 337 -16.04 -15.88 8.12
N VAL A 338 -15.28 -16.19 9.16
CA VAL A 338 -15.68 -15.99 10.54
C VAL A 338 -14.99 -14.74 11.08
N TYR A 339 -15.76 -13.88 11.74
CA TYR A 339 -15.29 -12.68 12.42
C TYR A 339 -15.65 -12.79 13.91
N GLU A 340 -14.65 -12.75 14.79
CA GLU A 340 -14.85 -12.70 16.24
C GLU A 340 -14.11 -11.53 16.86
N ASP A 341 -14.56 -11.09 18.04
CA ASP A 341 -13.83 -10.09 18.82
C ASP A 341 -12.43 -10.61 19.20
N PRO A 342 -11.44 -9.72 19.31
CA PRO A 342 -10.06 -10.09 19.61
C PRO A 342 -9.97 -10.71 20.99
N ARG A 343 -9.33 -11.87 21.06
CA ARG A 343 -9.03 -12.56 22.31
C ARG A 343 -7.73 -12.05 22.91
N ALA A 344 -7.62 -12.11 24.23
CA ALA A 344 -6.42 -11.66 24.93
C ALA A 344 -5.26 -12.66 24.70
N ASP A 345 -4.03 -12.15 24.78
CA ASP A 345 -2.83 -13.00 24.68
C ASP A 345 -2.76 -14.03 25.84
N ASP A 346 -3.33 -13.69 26.99
CA ASP A 346 -3.30 -14.48 28.22
C ASP A 346 -4.37 -15.59 28.30
N ASP A 347 -5.23 -15.72 27.29
CA ASP A 347 -6.22 -16.79 27.27
C ASP A 347 -5.52 -18.14 27.05
N ASP A 348 -5.56 -19.05 28.04
CA ASP A 348 -5.13 -20.45 27.90
C ASP A 348 -6.04 -21.17 26.89
N GLU A 349 -5.78 -20.97 25.60
CA GLU A 349 -6.50 -21.64 24.53
C GLU A 349 -5.89 -23.01 24.25
N ASP A 350 -6.78 -23.99 24.13
CA ASP A 350 -6.42 -25.28 23.58
C ASP A 350 -5.72 -25.10 22.23
N LYS A 351 -4.53 -25.69 22.12
CA LYS A 351 -3.75 -25.69 20.88
C LYS A 351 -4.57 -26.16 19.67
N ALA A 352 -5.51 -27.07 19.90
CA ALA A 352 -6.45 -27.56 18.88
C ALA A 352 -7.39 -26.47 18.33
N VAL A 353 -7.77 -25.48 19.15
CA VAL A 353 -8.60 -24.34 18.72
C VAL A 353 -7.76 -23.36 17.90
N VAL A 354 -6.55 -23.05 18.36
CA VAL A 354 -5.61 -22.19 17.61
C VAL A 354 -5.27 -22.81 16.26
N ASP A 355 -5.03 -24.13 16.23
CA ASP A 355 -4.70 -24.85 15.02
C ASP A 355 -5.87 -24.92 14.01
N LYS A 356 -7.13 -24.77 14.44
CA LYS A 356 -8.30 -24.68 13.55
C LYS A 356 -8.53 -23.26 13.00
N ARG A 357 -7.93 -22.24 13.62
CA ARG A 357 -8.05 -20.85 13.17
C ARG A 357 -7.03 -20.57 12.09
N ARG A 358 -7.38 -20.93 10.85
CA ARG A 358 -6.54 -20.74 9.67
C ARG A 358 -7.32 -20.00 8.59
N ILE A 359 -6.60 -19.26 7.76
CA ILE A 359 -7.21 -18.48 6.68
C ILE A 359 -6.48 -18.73 5.37
N ASN A 360 -7.24 -18.93 4.30
CA ASN A 360 -6.67 -18.91 2.95
C ASN A 360 -6.33 -17.46 2.57
N ARG A 361 -5.20 -17.20 1.90
CA ARG A 361 -4.82 -15.83 1.52
C ARG A 361 -5.81 -15.13 0.59
N ARG A 362 -6.54 -15.87 -0.26
CA ARG A 362 -7.59 -15.30 -1.11
C ARG A 362 -8.79 -14.86 -0.29
N ASP A 363 -9.18 -15.66 0.70
CA ASP A 363 -10.24 -15.31 1.64
C ASP A 363 -9.85 -14.13 2.51
N ALA A 364 -8.57 -14.04 2.92
CA ALA A 364 -8.04 -12.88 3.62
C ALA A 364 -8.05 -11.62 2.76
N ALA A 365 -7.75 -11.74 1.46
CA ALA A 365 -7.84 -10.63 0.51
C ALA A 365 -9.29 -10.16 0.31
N ARG A 366 -10.24 -11.10 0.24
CA ARG A 366 -11.67 -10.78 0.27
C ARG A 366 -12.05 -10.07 1.57
N ALA A 367 -11.66 -10.60 2.73
CA ALA A 367 -11.96 -10.00 4.03
C ALA A 367 -11.41 -8.56 4.14
N ALA A 368 -10.18 -8.33 3.68
CA ALA A 368 -9.56 -7.00 3.69
C ALA A 368 -10.25 -6.01 2.75
N SER A 369 -10.73 -6.46 1.60
CA SER A 369 -11.44 -5.63 0.63
C SER A 369 -12.86 -5.30 1.11
N GLU A 370 -13.59 -6.31 1.58
CA GLU A 370 -14.97 -6.17 2.09
C GLU A 370 -15.04 -5.40 3.41
N ALA A 371 -13.95 -5.36 4.20
CA ALA A 371 -13.92 -4.60 5.44
C ALA A 371 -14.12 -3.09 5.26
N LEU A 372 -13.90 -2.57 4.05
CA LEU A 372 -14.20 -1.17 3.71
C LEU A 372 -15.71 -0.90 3.55
N ILE A 373 -16.52 -1.93 3.31
CA ILE A 373 -17.97 -1.82 3.07
C ILE A 373 -18.82 -2.54 4.12
N LYS A 374 -18.24 -3.36 4.99
CA LYS A 374 -18.96 -4.04 6.09
C LYS A 374 -19.19 -3.10 7.28
N PRO A 375 -20.43 -2.65 7.54
CA PRO A 375 -20.72 -1.75 8.66
C PRO A 375 -20.47 -2.40 10.03
N ASP A 376 -20.70 -3.71 10.14
CA ASP A 376 -20.71 -4.43 11.43
C ASP A 376 -19.35 -4.45 12.13
N ILE A 377 -18.27 -4.34 11.37
CA ILE A 377 -16.89 -4.38 11.87
C ILE A 377 -16.21 -3.01 11.83
N LYS A 378 -16.91 -1.97 11.38
CA LYS A 378 -16.38 -0.60 11.33
C LYS A 378 -16.12 -0.09 12.75
N GLY A 379 -14.95 0.52 12.95
CA GLY A 379 -14.48 1.01 14.24
C GLY A 379 -14.08 -0.09 15.22
N LYS A 380 -13.93 -1.34 14.76
CA LYS A 380 -13.59 -2.49 15.59
C LYS A 380 -12.26 -3.13 15.17
N THR A 381 -11.66 -3.81 16.14
CA THR A 381 -10.66 -4.84 15.89
C THR A 381 -11.38 -6.18 15.90
N VAL A 382 -11.12 -7.05 14.92
CA VAL A 382 -11.73 -8.39 14.83
C VAL A 382 -10.69 -9.41 14.39
N GLN A 383 -10.77 -10.64 14.90
CA GLN A 383 -10.02 -11.79 14.39
C GLN A 383 -10.77 -12.43 13.24
N VAL A 384 -10.02 -12.87 12.23
CA VAL A 384 -10.60 -13.40 10.98
C VAL A 384 -9.93 -14.71 10.57
N TRP A 385 -10.76 -15.72 10.28
CA TRP A 385 -10.33 -16.99 9.71
C TRP A 385 -11.40 -17.55 8.76
N THR A 386 -11.01 -18.57 8.01
CA THR A 386 -11.90 -19.30 7.11
C THR A 386 -12.64 -20.38 7.90
N ALA A 387 -13.95 -20.50 7.73
CA ALA A 387 -14.76 -21.56 8.31
C ALA A 387 -14.38 -22.91 7.67
N GLU A 388 -13.73 -23.79 8.43
CA GLU A 388 -13.49 -25.17 8.01
C GLU A 388 -14.83 -25.94 8.02
N ARG A 389 -15.08 -26.74 6.97
CA ARG A 389 -16.30 -27.55 6.84
C ARG A 389 -16.36 -28.74 7.79
#